data_AF-D5UCJ2-F1
#
_entry.id   AF-D5UCJ2-F1
#
_cell.length_a   1.000
_cell.length_b   1.000
_cell.length_c   1.000
_cell.angle_alpha   90.00
_cell.angle_beta   90.00
_cell.angle_gamma   90.00
#
_symmetry.space_group_name_H-M   'P 1'
#
loop_
_entity.id
_entity.type
_entity.pdbx_description
1 polymer ?
#
loop_
_entity_poly.entity_id
_entity_poly.type
_entity_poly.pdbx_seq_one_letter_code
_entity_poly.pdbx_strand_id
1 'polypeptide(L)'
;MTYEEKGAWVYGLVAVAVWTGYALVVLRLAAGGPLAAVDYTSPLLRSVAISVVLTAVGRVVVEMVRPSETQKADVRDRDIDRRGEYVGGIVLAVAMVGPFALTLAEADHFWIANAMYLAFVLGAVVASLVKVVVYRRGF
;
A
#
# COMPACT_ATOMS: atom_id res chain seq x y z
N MET A 1 16.64 3.63 14.01
CA MET A 1 16.01 3.29 12.72
C MET A 1 16.60 4.20 11.68
N THR A 2 17.08 3.65 10.58
CA THR A 2 17.62 4.43 9.46
C THR A 2 16.50 5.26 8.82
N TYR A 3 16.88 6.28 8.03
CA TYR A 3 15.91 7.04 7.25
C TYR A 3 15.04 6.09 6.42
N GLU A 4 15.65 5.12 5.73
CA GLU A 4 14.91 4.18 4.88
C GLU A 4 14.03 3.19 5.65
N GLU A 5 14.45 2.73 6.83
CA GLU A 5 13.61 1.87 7.69
C GLU A 5 12.34 2.61 8.12
N LYS A 6 12.46 3.88 8.55
CA LYS A 6 11.28 4.72 8.89
C LYS A 6 10.36 4.87 7.69
N GLY A 7 10.92 4.96 6.49
CA GLY A 7 10.19 5.00 5.23
C GLY A 7 9.32 3.81 4.97
N ALA A 8 9.90 2.62 5.08
CA ALA A 8 9.17 1.38 4.91
C ALA A 8 8.00 1.28 5.90
N TRP A 9 8.19 1.71 7.15
CA TRP A 9 7.12 1.75 8.14
C TRP A 9 6.00 2.74 7.77
N VAL A 10 6.35 3.98 7.42
CA VAL A 10 5.35 4.99 7.04
C VAL A 10 4.55 4.52 5.84
N TYR A 11 5.22 4.04 4.79
CA TYR A 11 4.56 3.58 3.58
C TYR A 11 3.61 2.40 3.86
N GLY A 12 4.08 1.37 4.55
CA GLY A 12 3.25 0.21 4.89
C GLY A 12 2.04 0.55 5.77
N LEU A 13 2.22 1.40 6.79
CA LEU A 13 1.13 1.82 7.66
C LEU A 13 0.10 2.70 6.94
N VAL A 14 0.56 3.64 6.10
CA VAL A 14 -0.33 4.49 5.29
C VAL A 14 -1.11 3.63 4.30
N ALA A 15 -0.46 2.68 3.62
CA ALA A 15 -1.13 1.79 2.67
C ALA A 15 -2.29 1.03 3.33
N VAL A 16 -2.06 0.43 4.50
CA VAL A 16 -3.11 -0.28 5.27
C VAL A 16 -4.19 0.70 5.72
N ALA A 17 -3.81 1.80 6.38
CA ALA A 17 -4.76 2.74 6.98
C ALA A 17 -5.68 3.37 5.92
N VAL A 18 -5.13 3.78 4.78
CA VAL A 18 -5.91 4.42 3.70
C VAL A 18 -6.81 3.41 3.01
N TRP A 19 -6.35 2.19 2.75
CA TRP A 19 -7.18 1.14 2.19
C TRP A 19 -8.34 0.77 3.13
N THR A 20 -8.07 0.60 4.43
CA THR A 20 -9.11 0.34 5.43
C THR A 20 -10.08 1.52 5.52
N GLY A 21 -9.58 2.76 5.53
CA GLY A 21 -10.42 3.96 5.52
C GLY A 21 -11.35 4.03 4.30
N TYR A 22 -10.82 3.73 3.11
CA TYR A 22 -11.60 3.63 1.88
C TYR A 22 -12.69 2.54 1.99
N ALA A 23 -12.34 1.34 2.45
CA ALA A 23 -13.30 0.25 2.61
C ALA A 23 -14.44 0.65 3.56
N LEU A 24 -14.13 1.31 4.68
CA LEU A 24 -15.13 1.84 5.60
C LEU A 24 -16.03 2.91 4.96
N VAL A 25 -15.48 3.77 4.11
CA VAL A 25 -16.27 4.77 3.36
C VAL A 25 -17.24 4.08 2.40
N VAL A 26 -16.77 3.09 1.63
CA VAL A 26 -17.63 2.33 0.69
C VAL A 26 -18.73 1.58 1.45
N LEU A 27 -18.41 0.93 2.56
CA LEU A 27 -19.39 0.23 3.40
C LEU A 27 -20.45 1.18 3.97
N ARG A 28 -20.06 2.40 4.36
CA ARG A 28 -20.99 3.43 4.82
C ARG A 28 -21.88 3.95 3.70
N LEU A 29 -21.32 4.16 2.50
CA LEU A 29 -22.08 4.61 1.33
C LEU A 29 -23.09 3.56 0.87
N ALA A 30 -22.77 2.27 1.01
CA ALA A 30 -23.70 1.19 0.70
C ALA A 30 -24.95 1.22 1.60
N ALA A 31 -24.83 1.68 2.84
CA ALA A 31 -25.93 1.80 3.81
C ALA A 31 -26.80 0.51 3.95
N GLY A 32 -26.18 -0.67 3.83
CA GLY A 32 -26.87 -1.97 3.87
C GLY A 32 -27.46 -2.44 2.53
N GLY A 33 -27.35 -1.63 1.49
CA GLY A 33 -27.70 -1.99 0.11
C GLY A 33 -26.59 -2.75 -0.63
N PRO A 34 -26.82 -3.09 -1.91
CA PRO A 34 -25.86 -3.82 -2.73
C PRO A 34 -24.56 -3.02 -2.93
N LEU A 35 -23.41 -3.62 -2.59
CA LEU A 35 -22.10 -2.97 -2.71
C LEU A 35 -21.77 -2.58 -4.16
N ALA A 36 -22.16 -3.40 -5.13
CA ALA A 36 -21.89 -3.17 -6.55
C ALA A 36 -22.63 -1.93 -7.11
N ALA A 37 -23.65 -1.42 -6.42
CA ALA A 37 -24.39 -0.23 -6.83
C ALA A 37 -23.80 1.08 -6.26
N VAL A 38 -22.78 0.99 -5.39
CA VAL A 38 -22.15 2.17 -4.77
C VAL A 38 -21.32 2.91 -5.81
N ASP A 39 -21.44 4.25 -5.86
CA ASP A 39 -20.50 5.09 -6.61
C ASP A 39 -19.14 5.13 -5.88
N TYR A 40 -18.30 4.15 -6.20
CA TYR A 40 -16.99 3.94 -5.58
C TYR A 40 -15.87 4.72 -6.26
N THR A 41 -16.10 5.28 -7.46
CA THR A 41 -15.05 5.89 -8.29
C THR A 41 -14.43 7.09 -7.61
N SER A 42 -15.26 8.03 -7.12
CA SER A 42 -14.77 9.22 -6.42
C SER A 42 -14.05 8.88 -5.09
N PRO A 43 -14.61 8.03 -4.20
CA PRO A 43 -13.89 7.56 -3.02
C PRO A 43 -12.55 6.88 -3.32
N LEU A 44 -12.48 6.03 -4.35
CA LEU A 44 -11.27 5.29 -4.73
C LEU A 44 -10.17 6.24 -5.23
N LEU A 45 -10.50 7.17 -6.12
CA LEU A 45 -9.52 8.15 -6.62
C LEU A 45 -8.99 9.03 -5.49
N ARG A 46 -9.86 9.46 -4.57
CA ARG A 46 -9.46 10.22 -3.38
C ARG A 46 -8.55 9.39 -2.48
N SER A 47 -8.83 8.11 -2.25
CA SER A 47 -7.99 7.27 -1.39
C SER A 47 -6.58 7.11 -1.97
N VAL A 48 -6.46 6.92 -3.28
CA VAL A 48 -5.15 6.87 -3.96
C VAL A 48 -4.40 8.18 -3.77
N ALA A 49 -5.04 9.33 -4.03
CA ALA A 49 -4.43 10.64 -3.84
C ALA A 49 -4.02 10.89 -2.38
N ILE A 50 -4.89 10.57 -1.43
CA ILE A 50 -4.63 10.68 0.02
C ILE A 50 -3.44 9.80 0.41
N SER A 51 -3.32 8.59 -0.11
CA SER A 51 -2.21 7.68 0.18
C SER A 51 -0.86 8.28 -0.21
N VAL A 52 -0.77 8.85 -1.42
CA VAL A 52 0.45 9.51 -1.90
C VAL A 52 0.82 10.69 -1.00
N VAL A 53 -0.15 11.55 -0.69
CA VAL A 53 0.05 12.73 0.16
C VAL A 53 0.46 12.33 1.58
N LEU A 54 -0.25 11.38 2.20
CA LEU A 54 0.04 10.93 3.56
C LEU A 54 1.38 10.22 3.66
N THR A 55 1.80 9.47 2.64
CA THR A 55 3.11 8.85 2.62
C THR A 55 4.20 9.92 2.58
N ALA A 56 4.08 10.91 1.68
CA ALA A 56 5.04 12.00 1.56
C ALA A 56 5.09 12.88 2.82
N VAL A 57 3.93 13.33 3.31
CA VAL A 57 3.84 14.15 4.53
C VAL A 57 4.28 13.35 5.75
N GLY A 58 3.87 12.09 5.86
CA GLY A 58 4.24 11.20 6.96
C GLY A 58 5.76 11.00 7.03
N ARG A 59 6.43 10.87 5.88
CA ARG A 59 7.90 10.84 5.79
C ARG A 59 8.53 12.08 6.40
N VAL A 60 8.07 13.26 5.98
CA VAL A 60 8.62 14.54 6.45
C VAL A 60 8.34 14.74 7.95
N VAL A 61 7.12 14.46 8.41
CA VAL A 61 6.72 14.60 9.82
C VAL A 61 7.55 13.67 10.72
N VAL A 62 7.72 12.41 10.33
CA VAL A 62 8.52 11.45 11.11
C VAL A 62 9.97 11.91 11.22
N GLU A 63 10.54 12.46 10.15
CA GLU A 63 11.91 12.98 10.16
C GLU A 63 12.04 14.27 10.98
N MET A 64 11.02 15.14 10.99
CA MET A 64 11.01 16.33 11.86
C MET A 64 10.94 15.96 13.35
N VAL A 65 10.13 14.97 13.72
CA VAL A 65 9.93 14.56 15.13
C VAL A 65 11.09 13.70 15.63
N ARG A 66 11.63 12.84 14.77
CA ARG A 66 12.78 11.97 15.09
C ARG A 66 13.77 12.02 13.93
N PRO A 67 14.68 13.00 13.89
CA PRO A 67 15.66 13.10 12.83
C PRO A 67 16.57 11.86 12.79
N SER A 68 17.01 11.51 11.60
CA SER A 68 17.97 10.44 11.33
C SER A 68 19.38 11.02 11.33
N GLU A 69 20.37 10.27 11.82
CA GLU A 69 21.77 10.73 11.87
C GLU A 69 22.36 10.95 10.46
N THR A 70 21.89 10.15 9.49
CA THR A 70 22.21 10.31 8.07
C THR A 70 20.96 10.11 7.22
N GLN A 71 20.86 10.92 6.16
CA GLN A 71 19.85 10.77 5.11
C GLN A 71 20.42 10.13 3.84
N LYS A 72 21.73 9.86 3.80
CA LYS A 72 22.36 9.19 2.65
C LYS A 72 22.15 7.69 2.76
N ALA A 73 21.43 7.13 1.78
CA ALA A 73 21.30 5.70 1.60
C ALA A 73 22.68 5.06 1.34
N ASP A 74 23.00 4.01 2.07
CA ASP A 74 24.19 3.21 1.84
C ASP A 74 23.92 2.06 0.82
N VAL A 75 24.94 1.24 0.56
CA VAL A 75 24.80 0.08 -0.35
C VAL A 75 23.77 -0.91 0.18
N ARG A 76 23.75 -1.13 1.50
CA ARG A 76 22.85 -2.08 2.15
C ARG A 76 21.39 -1.61 2.05
N ASP A 77 21.11 -0.34 2.24
CA ASP A 77 19.77 0.25 2.12
C ASP A 77 19.20 0.01 0.71
N ARG A 78 20.04 0.16 -0.33
CA ARG A 78 19.65 -0.10 -1.73
C ARG A 78 19.39 -1.57 -2.01
N ASP A 79 20.17 -2.47 -1.42
CA ASP A 79 19.96 -3.91 -1.55
C ASP A 79 18.67 -4.35 -0.83
N ILE A 80 18.40 -3.78 0.35
CA ILE A 80 17.15 -4.00 1.10
C ILE A 80 15.96 -3.48 0.29
N ASP A 81 16.06 -2.28 -0.25
CA ASP A 81 15.01 -1.69 -1.08
C ASP A 81 14.70 -2.57 -2.29
N ARG A 82 15.72 -2.96 -3.05
CA ARG A 82 15.59 -3.86 -4.20
C ARG A 82 14.95 -5.19 -3.83
N ARG A 83 15.34 -5.80 -2.70
CA ARG A 83 14.74 -7.05 -2.23
C ARG A 83 13.27 -6.88 -1.85
N GLY A 84 12.93 -5.79 -1.17
CA GLY A 84 11.56 -5.44 -0.82
C GLY A 84 10.68 -5.26 -2.06
N GLU A 85 11.14 -4.48 -3.03
CA GLU A 85 10.43 -4.25 -4.30
C GLU A 85 10.29 -5.53 -5.12
N TYR A 86 11.32 -6.38 -5.16
CA TYR A 86 11.25 -7.66 -5.86
C TYR A 86 10.17 -8.58 -5.28
N VAL A 87 10.16 -8.77 -3.95
CA VAL A 87 9.15 -9.62 -3.30
C VAL A 87 7.76 -9.01 -3.40
N GLY A 88 7.63 -7.69 -3.21
CA GLY A 88 6.36 -6.97 -3.36
C GLY A 88 5.81 -7.07 -4.78
N GLY A 89 6.67 -6.98 -5.80
CA GLY A 89 6.32 -7.15 -7.20
C GLY A 89 5.81 -8.56 -7.52
N ILE A 90 6.43 -9.60 -6.96
CA ILE A 90 5.94 -10.98 -7.08
C ILE A 90 4.54 -11.10 -6.46
N VAL A 91 4.35 -10.56 -5.25
CA VAL A 91 3.04 -10.60 -4.58
C VAL A 91 1.98 -9.88 -5.39
N LEU A 92 2.29 -8.69 -5.93
CA LEU A 92 1.39 -7.96 -6.81
C LEU A 92 1.04 -8.78 -8.06
N ALA A 93 2.04 -9.37 -8.73
CA ALA A 93 1.83 -10.16 -9.93
C ALA A 93 0.91 -11.37 -9.68
N VAL A 94 1.11 -12.07 -8.56
CA VAL A 94 0.25 -13.19 -8.15
C VAL A 94 -1.15 -12.70 -7.75
N ALA A 95 -1.25 -11.62 -6.97
CA ALA A 95 -2.54 -11.08 -6.53
C ALA A 95 -3.39 -10.55 -7.71
N MET A 96 -2.76 -10.04 -8.77
CA MET A 96 -3.43 -9.58 -9.99
C MET A 96 -4.14 -10.69 -10.78
N VAL A 97 -3.86 -11.97 -10.50
CA VAL A 97 -4.65 -13.09 -11.04
C VAL A 97 -6.12 -13.00 -10.59
N GLY A 98 -6.40 -12.47 -9.40
CA GLY A 98 -7.76 -12.30 -8.89
C GLY A 98 -8.62 -11.37 -9.75
N PRO A 99 -8.24 -10.08 -9.94
CA PRO A 99 -8.91 -9.18 -10.86
C PRO A 99 -9.02 -9.71 -12.30
N PHE A 100 -7.99 -10.40 -12.77
CA PHE A 100 -8.01 -11.02 -14.09
C PHE A 100 -9.11 -12.08 -14.20
N ALA A 101 -9.20 -12.98 -13.21
CA ALA A 101 -10.27 -13.98 -13.14
C ALA A 101 -11.67 -13.33 -13.01
N LEU A 102 -11.80 -12.26 -12.22
CA LEU A 102 -13.06 -11.51 -12.12
C LEU A 102 -13.47 -10.88 -13.45
N THR A 103 -12.50 -10.40 -14.22
CA THR A 103 -12.75 -9.85 -15.57
C THR A 103 -13.23 -10.95 -16.52
N LEU A 104 -12.61 -12.13 -16.50
CA LEU A 104 -13.04 -13.28 -17.30
C LEU A 104 -14.42 -13.82 -16.91
N ALA A 105 -14.82 -13.60 -15.66
CA ALA A 105 -16.14 -13.97 -15.14
C ALA A 105 -17.22 -12.89 -15.37
N GLU A 106 -16.91 -11.82 -16.11
CA GLU A 106 -17.81 -10.68 -16.34
C GLU A 106 -18.39 -10.09 -15.04
N ALA A 107 -17.60 -10.12 -13.96
CA ALA A 107 -18.01 -9.56 -12.68
C ALA A 107 -18.21 -8.04 -12.77
N ASP A 108 -19.06 -7.49 -11.88
CA ASP A 108 -19.25 -6.04 -11.81
C ASP A 108 -17.92 -5.31 -11.68
N HIS A 109 -17.77 -4.20 -12.40
CA HIS A 109 -16.59 -3.34 -12.38
C HIS A 109 -16.16 -2.97 -10.95
N PHE A 110 -17.13 -2.86 -10.03
CA PHE A 110 -16.89 -2.69 -8.60
C PHE A 110 -15.92 -3.74 -8.03
N TRP A 111 -16.17 -5.03 -8.25
CA TRP A 111 -15.34 -6.10 -7.70
C TRP A 111 -13.96 -6.11 -8.33
N ILE A 112 -13.88 -5.89 -9.64
CA ILE A 112 -12.62 -5.84 -10.38
C ILE A 112 -11.74 -4.71 -9.83
N ALA A 113 -12.26 -3.48 -9.74
CA ALA A 113 -11.51 -2.33 -9.26
C ALA A 113 -11.04 -2.48 -7.81
N ASN A 114 -11.91 -2.98 -6.92
CA ASN A 114 -11.56 -3.20 -5.52
C ASN A 114 -10.52 -4.32 -5.34
N ALA A 115 -10.62 -5.39 -6.13
CA ALA A 115 -9.63 -6.46 -6.13
C ALA A 115 -8.26 -5.97 -6.65
N MET A 116 -8.24 -5.12 -7.68
CA MET A 116 -6.99 -4.51 -8.17
C MET A 116 -6.38 -3.63 -7.09
N TYR A 117 -7.17 -2.76 -6.46
CA TYR A 117 -6.67 -1.89 -5.40
C TYR A 117 -6.11 -2.71 -4.22
N LEU A 118 -6.80 -3.78 -3.83
CA LEU A 118 -6.30 -4.71 -2.80
C LEU A 118 -4.97 -5.36 -3.21
N ALA A 119 -4.82 -5.79 -4.48
CA ALA A 119 -3.57 -6.37 -4.97
C ALA A 119 -2.38 -5.40 -4.84
N PHE A 120 -2.58 -4.12 -5.19
CA PHE A 120 -1.57 -3.07 -4.98
C PHE A 120 -1.21 -2.88 -3.51
N VAL A 121 -2.22 -2.85 -2.62
CA VAL A 121 -2.01 -2.69 -1.19
C VAL A 121 -1.24 -3.89 -0.60
N LEU A 122 -1.58 -5.11 -1.01
CA LEU A 122 -0.86 -6.32 -0.58
C LEU A 122 0.62 -6.29 -1.00
N GLY A 123 0.90 -5.92 -2.25
CA GLY A 123 2.27 -5.75 -2.74
C GLY A 123 3.04 -4.71 -1.92
N ALA A 124 2.44 -3.55 -1.68
CA ALA A 124 3.02 -2.47 -0.88
C ALA A 124 3.31 -2.88 0.58
N VAL A 125 2.37 -3.58 1.21
CA VAL A 125 2.51 -4.06 2.59
C VAL A 125 3.60 -5.10 2.69
N VAL A 126 3.62 -6.09 1.79
CA VAL A 126 4.67 -7.12 1.82
C VAL A 126 6.04 -6.52 1.53
N ALA A 127 6.17 -5.62 0.55
CA ALA A 127 7.42 -4.91 0.28
C ALA A 127 7.93 -4.19 1.55
N SER A 128 7.03 -3.46 2.22
CA SER A 128 7.34 -2.74 3.46
C SER A 128 7.78 -3.68 4.58
N LEU A 129 7.05 -4.78 4.80
CA LEU A 129 7.35 -5.76 5.83
C LEU A 129 8.70 -6.45 5.56
N VAL A 130 8.99 -6.83 4.31
CA VAL A 130 10.28 -7.42 3.94
C VAL A 130 11.41 -6.46 4.27
N LYS A 131 11.31 -5.18 3.87
CA LYS A 131 12.33 -4.17 4.18
C LYS A 131 12.56 -4.07 5.70
N VAL A 132 11.48 -3.94 6.47
CA VAL A 132 11.53 -3.85 7.94
C VAL A 132 12.16 -5.10 8.58
N VAL A 133 11.80 -6.30 8.13
CA VAL A 133 12.33 -7.55 8.67
C VAL A 133 13.83 -7.65 8.39
N VAL A 134 14.28 -7.32 7.17
CA VAL A 134 15.72 -7.36 6.81
C VAL A 134 16.50 -6.28 7.56
N TYR A 135 15.94 -5.10 7.81
CA TYR A 135 16.57 -4.08 8.67
C TYR A 135 16.82 -4.62 10.09
N ARG A 136 15.84 -5.35 10.66
CA ARG A 136 15.89 -5.81 12.06
C ARG A 136 16.65 -7.11 12.27
N ARG A 137 16.59 -8.05 11.31
CA ARG A 137 17.12 -9.40 11.45
C ARG A 137 18.36 -9.67 10.60
N GLY A 138 18.71 -8.78 9.67
CA GLY A 138 19.73 -9.04 8.66
C GLY A 138 19.20 -9.90 7.51
N PHE A 139 20.10 -10.25 6.59
CA PHE A 139 19.81 -11.08 5.42
C PHE A 139 19.79 -12.57 5.74
#